data_AF-A0A7J4I5B0-F1
#
_entry.id   AF-A0A7J4I5B0-F1
#
_cell.length_a   1.000
_cell.length_b   1.000
_cell.length_c   1.000
_cell.angle_alpha   90.00
_cell.angle_beta   90.00
_cell.angle_gamma   90.00
#
_symmetry.space_group_name_H-M   'P 1'
#
loop_
_entity.id
_entity.type
_entity.pdbx_description
1 polymer ?
#
loop_
_entity_poly.entity_id
_entity_poly.type
_entity_poly.pdbx_seq_one_letter_code
_entity_poly.pdbx_strand_id
1 'polypeptide(L)'
;MTTDMITMKLEHQFLEKVDKAVKHEGYHNRTEFIRTALREKLDKIQFNKAVLEIAHLKGKAKKKVSAETYELTRAKAFEALERES
;
A
#
# COMPACT_ATOMS: atom_id res chain seq x y z
N MET A 1 17.71 -1.42 -12.48
CA MET A 1 17.08 -0.34 -11.69
C MET A 1 17.97 0.88 -11.75
N THR A 2 17.47 1.99 -12.26
CA THR A 2 18.17 3.29 -12.21
C THR A 2 17.89 3.95 -10.86
N THR A 3 18.87 4.67 -10.34
CA THR A 3 18.72 5.45 -9.09
C THR A 3 18.99 6.91 -9.41
N ASP A 4 18.04 7.76 -9.10
CA ASP A 4 18.18 9.21 -9.25
C ASP A 4 18.56 9.86 -7.92
N MET A 5 19.43 10.86 -7.98
CA MET A 5 19.83 11.65 -6.81
C MET A 5 18.91 12.85 -6.64
N ILE A 6 18.45 13.06 -5.40
CA ILE A 6 17.67 14.25 -5.04
C ILE A 6 18.40 15.03 -3.94
N THR A 7 18.27 16.36 -3.99
CA THR A 7 18.76 17.26 -2.94
C THR A 7 17.56 17.95 -2.30
N MET A 8 17.51 17.98 -0.97
CA MET A 8 16.40 18.60 -0.23
C MET A 8 16.93 19.45 0.92
N LYS A 9 16.22 20.53 1.23
CA LYS A 9 16.44 21.34 2.44
C LYS A 9 15.47 20.86 3.51
N LEU A 10 16.01 20.54 4.68
CA LEU A 10 15.26 20.09 5.84
C LEU A 10 15.63 20.93 7.06
N GLU A 11 14.69 21.08 7.98
CA GLU A 11 14.95 21.74 9.25
C GLU A 11 16.03 20.99 10.03
N HIS A 12 16.94 21.74 10.68
CA HIS A 12 18.07 21.15 11.40
C HIS A 12 17.61 20.17 12.50
N GLN A 13 16.62 20.58 13.32
CA GLN A 13 16.07 19.71 14.37
C GLN A 13 15.42 18.44 13.82
N PHE A 14 14.86 18.50 12.61
CA PHE A 14 14.32 17.33 11.95
C PHE A 14 15.43 16.39 11.50
N LEU A 15 16.52 16.92 10.93
CA LEU A 15 17.70 16.12 10.57
C LEU A 15 18.30 15.38 11.78
N GLU A 16 18.36 16.03 12.95
CA GLU A 16 18.80 15.35 14.17
C GLU A 16 17.90 14.17 14.57
N LYS A 17 16.59 14.30 14.38
CA LYS A 17 15.64 13.19 14.61
C LYS A 17 15.87 12.06 13.62
N VAL A 18 16.13 12.39 12.35
CA VAL A 18 16.49 11.40 11.32
C VAL A 18 17.77 10.66 11.70
N ASP A 19 18.81 11.37 12.18
CA ASP A 19 20.05 10.74 12.61
C ASP A 19 19.88 9.78 13.78
N LYS A 20 19.05 10.16 14.75
CA LYS A 20 18.70 9.28 15.88
C LYS A 20 17.97 8.03 15.39
N ALA A 21 17.01 8.19 14.47
CA ALA A 21 16.28 7.06 13.89
C ALA A 21 17.21 6.13 13.08
N VAL A 22 18.10 6.67 12.25
CA VAL A 22 19.09 5.91 11.49
C VAL A 22 19.92 5.01 12.42
N LYS A 23 20.42 5.58 13.52
CA LYS A 23 21.23 4.84 14.51
C LYS A 23 20.41 3.80 15.28
N HIS A 24 19.20 4.17 15.73
CA HIS A 24 18.35 3.30 16.54
C HIS A 24 17.86 2.07 15.77
N GLU A 25 17.46 2.28 14.52
CA GLU A 25 16.92 1.22 13.66
C GLU A 25 18.03 0.46 12.89
N GLY A 26 19.31 0.77 13.12
CA GLY A 26 20.44 0.03 12.57
C GLY A 26 20.73 0.26 11.08
N TYR A 27 20.27 1.38 10.50
CA TYR A 27 20.55 1.72 9.10
C TYR A 27 21.99 2.16 8.89
N HIS A 28 22.56 1.84 7.73
CA HIS A 28 23.94 2.21 7.42
C HIS A 28 24.11 3.69 7.08
N ASN A 29 23.10 4.31 6.47
CA ASN A 29 23.13 5.73 6.10
C ASN A 29 21.73 6.35 6.00
N ARG A 30 21.66 7.68 6.00
CA ARG A 30 20.41 8.44 5.85
C ARG A 30 19.66 8.11 4.57
N THR A 31 20.38 7.88 3.47
CA THR A 31 19.75 7.60 2.17
C THR A 31 18.97 6.29 2.19
N GLU A 32 19.51 5.26 2.82
CA GLU A 32 18.85 3.98 3.02
C GLU A 32 17.58 4.14 3.87
N PHE A 33 17.70 4.79 5.02
CA PHE A 33 16.58 5.07 5.91
C PHE A 33 15.46 5.85 5.19
N ILE A 34 15.81 6.95 4.53
CA ILE A 34 14.84 7.80 3.82
C ILE A 34 14.17 7.01 2.68
N ARG A 35 14.93 6.20 1.94
CA ARG A 35 14.39 5.37 0.86
C ARG A 35 13.36 4.37 1.38
N THR A 36 13.67 3.67 2.47
CA THR A 36 12.76 2.71 3.09
C THR A 36 11.52 3.40 3.64
N ALA A 37 11.69 4.49 4.39
CA ALA A 37 10.59 5.26 4.95
C ALA A 37 9.65 5.82 3.87
N LEU A 38 10.19 6.29 2.75
CA LEU A 38 9.38 6.75 1.60
C LEU A 38 8.60 5.59 0.96
N ARG A 39 9.22 4.42 0.79
CA ARG A 39 8.55 3.23 0.24
C ARG A 39 7.38 2.81 1.12
N GLU A 40 7.63 2.63 2.43
CA GLU A 40 6.59 2.25 3.39
C GLU A 40 5.43 3.27 3.41
N LYS A 41 5.75 4.56 3.31
CA LYS A 41 4.72 5.61 3.26
C LYS A 41 3.88 5.52 1.99
N LEU A 42 4.50 5.28 0.84
CA LEU A 42 3.79 5.12 -0.44
C LEU A 42 2.91 3.87 -0.43
N ASP A 43 3.42 2.74 0.06
CA ASP A 43 2.68 1.48 0.16
C ASP A 43 1.46 1.65 1.07
N LYS A 44 1.62 2.33 2.21
CA LYS A 44 0.51 2.64 3.12
C LYS A 44 -0.54 3.55 2.47
N ILE A 45 -0.14 4.53 1.67
CA ILE A 45 -1.06 5.39 0.93
C ILE A 45 -1.85 4.57 -0.10
N GLN A 46 -1.19 3.70 -0.85
CA GLN A 46 -1.83 2.82 -1.82
C GLN A 46 -2.81 1.86 -1.16
N PHE A 47 -2.40 1.21 -0.06
CA PHE A 47 -3.26 0.33 0.72
C PHE A 47 -4.51 1.06 1.22
N ASN A 48 -4.35 2.24 1.80
CA ASN A 48 -5.48 3.03 2.30
C ASN A 48 -6.48 3.41 1.19
N LYS A 49 -5.99 3.72 -0.01
CA LYS A 49 -6.84 3.98 -1.18
C LYS A 49 -7.62 2.73 -1.59
N ALA A 50 -6.95 1.59 -1.70
CA ALA A 50 -7.59 0.32 -2.03
C ALA A 50 -8.66 -0.06 -0.99
N VAL A 51 -8.39 0.14 0.30
CA VAL A 51 -9.38 -0.10 1.37
C VAL A 51 -10.61 0.81 1.21
N LEU A 52 -10.43 2.08 0.87
CA LEU A 52 -11.54 3.00 0.62
C LEU A 52 -12.38 2.58 -0.59
N GLU A 53 -11.73 2.14 -1.66
CA GLU A 53 -12.41 1.62 -2.85
C GLU A 53 -13.24 0.36 -2.52
N ILE A 54 -12.67 -0.58 -1.77
CA ILE A 54 -13.39 -1.77 -1.30
C ILE A 54 -14.52 -1.40 -0.34
N ALA A 55 -14.32 -0.42 0.54
CA ALA A 55 -15.36 0.06 1.44
C ALA A 55 -16.55 0.65 0.68
N HIS A 56 -16.32 1.32 -0.45
CA HIS A 56 -17.39 1.78 -1.35
C HIS A 56 -18.15 0.65 -2.05
N LEU A 57 -17.56 -0.54 -2.18
CA LEU A 57 -18.22 -1.73 -2.68
C LEU A 57 -18.99 -2.47 -1.57
N LYS A 58 -18.47 -2.43 -0.33
CA LYS A 58 -19.06 -3.05 0.85
C LYS A 58 -20.36 -2.32 1.26
N GLY A 59 -21.50 -2.88 0.84
CA GLY A 59 -22.84 -2.35 1.11
C GLY A 59 -23.62 -1.92 -0.13
N LYS A 60 -22.98 -1.84 -1.32
CA LYS A 60 -23.70 -1.67 -2.59
C LYS A 60 -24.43 -2.94 -3.05
N ALA A 61 -24.15 -4.08 -2.44
CA ALA A 61 -24.92 -5.30 -2.62
C ALA A 61 -26.32 -5.14 -1.99
N LYS A 62 -27.22 -4.48 -2.71
CA LYS A 62 -28.61 -4.23 -2.28
C LYS A 62 -29.48 -5.49 -2.27
N LYS A 63 -29.00 -6.61 -2.85
CA LYS A 63 -29.74 -7.87 -2.95
C LYS A 63 -29.31 -8.80 -1.82
N LYS A 64 -30.28 -9.28 -1.03
CA LYS A 64 -30.09 -10.50 -0.22
C LYS A 64 -29.94 -11.65 -1.20
N VAL A 65 -28.77 -12.30 -1.19
CA VAL A 65 -28.46 -13.45 -2.05
C VAL A 65 -28.42 -14.67 -1.14
N SER A 66 -29.10 -15.76 -1.52
CA SER A 66 -29.02 -17.03 -0.78
C SER A 66 -27.62 -17.63 -0.94
N ALA A 67 -27.20 -18.47 0.01
CA ALA A 67 -25.88 -19.11 -0.03
C ALA A 67 -25.64 -19.87 -1.35
N GLU A 68 -26.64 -20.60 -1.85
CA GLU A 68 -26.55 -21.29 -3.15
C GLU A 68 -26.32 -20.35 -4.33
N THR A 69 -27.01 -19.21 -4.34
CA THR A 69 -26.89 -18.23 -5.45
C THR A 69 -25.54 -17.51 -5.39
N TYR A 70 -24.98 -17.32 -4.19
CA TYR A 70 -23.65 -16.77 -4.00
C TYR A 70 -22.57 -17.70 -4.56
N GLU A 71 -22.62 -18.99 -4.21
CA GLU A 71 -21.65 -19.99 -4.71
C GLU A 71 -21.72 -20.15 -6.23
N LEU A 72 -22.93 -20.17 -6.82
CA LEU A 72 -23.11 -20.20 -8.28
C LEU A 72 -22.53 -18.96 -8.98
N THR A 73 -22.74 -17.78 -8.40
CA THR A 73 -22.21 -16.53 -8.96
C THR A 73 -20.69 -16.46 -8.82
N ARG A 74 -20.17 -16.95 -7.68
CA ARG A 74 -18.75 -17.04 -7.40
C ARG A 74 -18.05 -17.97 -8.38
N ALA A 75 -18.56 -19.18 -8.59
CA ALA A 75 -17.99 -20.15 -9.53
C ALA A 75 -17.90 -19.58 -10.95
N LYS A 76 -18.97 -18.93 -11.43
CA LYS A 76 -18.99 -18.28 -12.75
C LYS A 76 -18.00 -17.11 -12.86
N ALA A 77 -17.82 -16.33 -11.80
CA ALA A 77 -16.86 -15.23 -11.79
C ALA A 77 -15.41 -15.73 -11.86
N PHE A 78 -15.08 -16.82 -11.16
CA PHE A 78 -13.76 -17.44 -11.25
C PHE A 78 -13.51 -18.07 -12.62
N GLU A 79 -14.49 -18.76 -13.19
CA GLU A 79 -14.39 -19.36 -14.52
C GLU A 79 -14.19 -18.31 -15.64
N ALA A 80 -14.77 -17.11 -15.48
CA ALA A 80 -14.56 -15.99 -16.39
C ALA A 80 -13.14 -15.40 -16.27
N LEU A 81 -12.61 -15.28 -15.06
CA LEU A 81 -11.24 -14.79 -14.83
C LEU A 81 -10.19 -15.75 -15.37
N GLU A 82 -10.41 -17.06 -15.26
CA GLU A 82 -9.51 -18.07 -15.83
C GLU A 82 -9.51 -18.08 -17.37
N ARG A 83 -10.58 -17.64 -18.04
CA ARG A 83 -10.61 -17.51 -19.52
C ARG A 83 -9.93 -16.24 -20.03
N GLU A 84 -9.80 -15.22 -19.19
CA GLU A 84 -9.08 -13.98 -19.52
C GLU A 84 -7.58 -14.04 -19.14
N SER A 85 -7.14 -15.14 -18.54
CA SER A 85 -5.73 -15.45 -18.18
C SER A 85 -5.04 -16.24 -19.29
#